data_AF-C9MST4-F1
#
_entry.id   AF-C9MST4-F1
#
_cell.length_a   1.000
_cell.length_b   1.000
_cell.length_c   1.000
_cell.angle_alpha   90.00
_cell.angle_beta   90.00
_cell.angle_gamma   90.00
#
_symmetry.space_group_name_H-M   'P 1'
#
loop_
_entity.id
_entity.type
_entity.pdbx_description
1 polymer ?
#
loop_
_entity_poly.entity_id
_entity_poly.type
_entity_poly.pdbx_seq_one_letter_code
_entity_poly.pdbx_strand_id
1 'polypeptide(L)'
;MPTVAQPVTPSVQPTIYDVQKNEGASASTKILLSILIVLLLGGLSVFVFIQWQQHQESERELLAAQRKAHADSVLQVRAKLQMQEAAAQRKTDEQKSVCRFLDSFYRKAVFTSGDPSYYVRYLTPYCRQMIFGVDPFGEDEDVWNEWWAAFGDPSSGDDFDEMRRNLQVTPLGDNWYKVRLSEHGVTVFRKIKVKVSDGHVLIDDIR
;
A
#
# COMPACT_ATOMS: atom_id res chain seq x y z
N MET A 1 4.68 -96.89 8.77
CA MET A 1 4.29 -98.05 7.92
C MET A 1 4.01 -99.22 8.86
N PRO A 2 3.11 -100.19 8.59
CA PRO A 2 2.51 -100.61 7.31
C PRO A 2 0.95 -100.76 7.38
N THR A 3 0.17 -100.59 6.31
CA THR A 3 -0.16 -101.48 5.15
C THR A 3 -1.21 -102.57 5.45
N VAL A 4 -2.06 -102.80 4.43
CA VAL A 4 -2.86 -103.99 4.04
C VAL A 4 -4.37 -103.62 4.03
N ALA A 5 -5.17 -103.76 2.96
CA ALA A 5 -5.02 -104.37 1.63
C ALA A 5 -5.99 -103.75 0.61
N GLN A 6 -5.68 -103.96 -0.68
CA GLN A 6 -6.48 -103.68 -1.90
C GLN A 6 -7.44 -104.88 -2.20
N PRO A 7 -7.98 -105.08 -3.44
CA PRO A 7 -8.93 -104.32 -4.27
C PRO A 7 -10.11 -105.21 -4.78
N VAL A 8 -11.10 -104.66 -5.51
CA VAL A 8 -11.52 -105.00 -6.91
C VAL A 8 -12.86 -104.35 -7.27
N THR A 9 -12.95 -103.80 -8.49
CA THR A 9 -14.15 -103.23 -9.17
C THR A 9 -14.84 -104.30 -10.03
N PRO A 10 -16.12 -104.12 -10.48
CA PRO A 10 -16.42 -103.38 -11.73
C PRO A 10 -17.76 -102.58 -11.75
N SER A 11 -17.94 -101.91 -12.90
CA SER A 11 -18.90 -100.90 -13.40
C SER A 11 -20.42 -101.17 -13.39
N VAL A 12 -21.25 -100.11 -13.48
CA VAL A 12 -22.07 -99.65 -14.65
C VAL A 12 -23.01 -98.46 -14.24
N GLN A 13 -23.30 -97.61 -15.23
CA GLN A 13 -23.95 -96.28 -15.32
C GLN A 13 -25.49 -96.16 -15.01
N PRO A 14 -26.08 -94.94 -15.07
CA PRO A 14 -27.24 -94.47 -14.28
C PRO A 14 -28.59 -94.43 -15.05
N THR A 15 -29.67 -94.01 -14.38
CA THR A 15 -30.89 -93.52 -15.02
C THR A 15 -31.40 -92.20 -14.42
N ILE A 16 -31.74 -91.30 -15.34
CA ILE A 16 -32.33 -89.97 -15.21
C ILE A 16 -33.85 -90.12 -15.12
N TYR A 17 -34.54 -89.30 -14.31
CA TYR A 17 -35.89 -88.83 -14.66
C TYR A 17 -36.14 -87.37 -14.24
N ASP A 18 -36.45 -86.62 -15.29
CA ASP A 18 -37.14 -85.36 -15.52
C ASP A 18 -37.36 -84.24 -14.49
N VAL A 19 -37.17 -83.06 -15.08
CA VAL A 19 -37.45 -81.69 -14.67
C VAL A 19 -38.95 -81.45 -14.49
N GLN A 20 -39.37 -80.97 -13.32
CA GLN A 20 -40.58 -80.16 -13.20
C GLN A 20 -40.24 -78.67 -13.21
N LYS A 21 -40.64 -78.07 -14.33
CA LYS A 21 -40.61 -76.67 -14.70
C LYS A 21 -41.58 -75.87 -13.82
N ASN A 22 -41.06 -75.03 -12.94
CA ASN A 22 -41.86 -74.04 -12.23
C ASN A 22 -42.31 -72.93 -13.20
N GLU A 23 -43.58 -72.56 -13.06
CA GLU A 23 -44.39 -71.82 -14.01
C GLU A 23 -43.87 -70.40 -14.28
N GLY A 24 -44.00 -70.01 -15.56
CA GLY A 24 -43.48 -68.75 -16.06
C GLY A 24 -44.27 -67.54 -15.58
N ALA A 25 -43.54 -66.53 -15.12
CA ALA A 25 -43.95 -65.14 -15.32
C ALA A 25 -44.39 -65.00 -16.79
N SER A 26 -45.64 -64.58 -17.02
CA SER A 26 -46.21 -64.42 -18.37
C SER A 26 -45.27 -63.59 -19.23
N ALA A 27 -45.22 -63.83 -20.55
CA ALA A 27 -44.32 -63.10 -21.45
C ALA A 27 -44.40 -61.57 -21.26
N SER A 28 -45.58 -61.05 -20.92
CA SER A 28 -45.82 -59.66 -20.54
C SER A 28 -45.01 -59.21 -19.32
N THR A 29 -44.95 -60.00 -18.25
CA THR A 29 -44.23 -59.66 -17.02
C THR A 29 -42.71 -59.65 -17.21
N LYS A 30 -42.16 -60.56 -18.04
CA LYS A 30 -40.73 -60.57 -18.39
C LYS A 30 -40.34 -59.38 -19.26
N ILE A 31 -41.19 -59.02 -20.22
CA ILE A 31 -41.00 -57.83 -21.07
C ILE A 31 -41.07 -56.56 -20.21
N LEU A 32 -42.07 -56.44 -19.32
CA LEU A 32 -42.19 -55.32 -18.39
C LEU A 32 -40.95 -55.16 -17.50
N LEU A 33 -40.42 -56.27 -16.96
CA LEU A 33 -39.22 -56.26 -16.12
C LEU A 33 -37.97 -55.83 -16.90
N SER A 34 -37.83 -56.29 -18.15
CA SER A 34 -36.72 -55.89 -19.02
C SER A 34 -36.76 -54.40 -19.39
N ILE A 35 -37.96 -53.86 -19.68
CA ILE A 35 -38.17 -52.43 -19.93
C ILE A 35 -37.83 -51.61 -18.68
N LEU A 36 -38.25 -52.06 -17.49
CA LEU A 36 -37.95 -51.39 -16.23
C LEU A 36 -36.43 -51.33 -15.95
N ILE A 37 -35.70 -52.42 -16.22
CA ILE A 37 -34.25 -52.49 -16.06
C ILE A 37 -33.55 -51.53 -17.02
N VAL A 38 -33.98 -51.47 -18.29
CA VAL A 38 -33.44 -50.53 -19.28
C VAL A 38 -33.72 -49.08 -18.89
N LEU A 39 -34.91 -48.79 -18.34
CA LEU A 39 -35.27 -47.46 -17.83
C LEU A 39 -34.43 -47.07 -16.61
N LEU A 40 -34.15 -48.00 -15.69
CA LEU A 40 -33.28 -47.78 -14.54
C LEU A 40 -31.82 -47.54 -14.95
N LEU A 41 -31.29 -48.34 -15.88
CA LEU A 41 -29.93 -48.18 -16.41
C LEU A 41 -29.78 -46.88 -17.22
N GLY A 42 -30.80 -46.53 -18.02
CA GLY A 42 -30.86 -45.25 -18.74
C GLY A 42 -30.98 -44.04 -17.80
N GLY A 43 -31.79 -44.15 -16.75
CA GLY A 43 -31.94 -43.08 -15.75
C GLY A 43 -30.68 -42.85 -14.92
N LEU A 44 -30.02 -43.93 -14.47
CA LEU A 44 -28.78 -43.85 -13.69
C LEU A 44 -27.61 -43.27 -14.50
N SER A 45 -27.49 -43.65 -15.78
CA SER A 45 -26.43 -43.14 -16.65
C SER A 45 -26.57 -41.63 -16.91
N VAL A 46 -27.80 -41.15 -17.13
CA VAL A 46 -28.06 -39.71 -17.26
C VAL A 46 -27.78 -38.97 -15.95
N PHE A 47 -28.17 -39.54 -14.80
CA PHE A 47 -27.94 -38.92 -13.50
C PHE A 47 -26.45 -38.78 -13.15
N VAL A 48 -25.64 -39.82 -13.42
CA VAL A 48 -24.18 -39.78 -13.24
C VAL A 48 -23.53 -38.74 -14.16
N PHE A 49 -24.00 -38.62 -15.40
CA PHE A 49 -23.49 -37.63 -16.34
C PHE A 49 -23.77 -36.19 -15.89
N ILE A 50 -25.00 -35.90 -15.42
CA ILE A 50 -25.37 -34.57 -14.90
C ILE A 50 -24.54 -34.21 -13.66
N GLN A 51 -24.38 -35.15 -12.72
CA GLN A 51 -23.55 -34.97 -11.53
C GLN A 51 -22.08 -34.69 -11.89
N TRP A 52 -21.52 -35.44 -12.84
CA TRP A 52 -20.15 -35.22 -13.31
C TRP A 52 -20.01 -33.84 -13.96
N GLN A 53 -20.97 -33.45 -14.79
CA GLN A 53 -20.97 -32.13 -15.43
C GLN A 53 -21.03 -30.99 -14.39
N GLN A 54 -21.93 -31.09 -13.40
CA GLN A 54 -22.00 -30.13 -12.28
C GLN A 54 -20.72 -30.08 -11.46
N HIS A 55 -20.09 -31.24 -11.23
CA HIS A 55 -18.84 -31.30 -10.46
C HIS A 55 -17.71 -30.56 -11.18
N GLN A 56 -17.56 -30.78 -12.50
CA GLN A 56 -16.62 -30.06 -13.36
C GLN A 56 -16.84 -28.54 -13.38
N GLU A 57 -18.10 -28.11 -13.45
CA GLU A 57 -18.43 -26.68 -13.44
C GLU A 57 -18.07 -26.03 -12.08
N SER A 58 -18.36 -26.71 -10.97
CA SER A 58 -18.05 -26.21 -9.63
C SER A 58 -16.55 -26.04 -9.35
N GLU A 59 -15.71 -26.98 -9.80
CA GLU A 59 -14.25 -26.87 -9.64
C GLU A 59 -13.68 -25.68 -10.42
N ARG A 60 -14.21 -25.42 -11.62
CA ARG A 60 -13.80 -24.27 -12.44
C ARG A 60 -14.19 -22.95 -11.76
N GLU A 61 -15.38 -22.89 -11.18
CA GLU A 61 -15.83 -21.72 -10.43
C GLU A 61 -14.97 -21.47 -9.19
N LEU A 62 -14.60 -22.51 -8.44
CA LEU A 62 -13.71 -22.41 -7.29
C LEU A 62 -12.32 -21.92 -7.68
N LEU A 63 -11.73 -22.45 -8.76
CA LEU A 63 -10.44 -22.01 -9.26
C LEU A 63 -10.48 -20.56 -9.78
N ALA A 64 -11.57 -20.17 -10.46
CA ALA A 64 -11.77 -18.79 -10.90
C ALA A 64 -11.92 -17.84 -9.71
N ALA A 65 -12.68 -18.23 -8.68
CA ALA A 65 -12.85 -17.48 -7.45
C ALA A 65 -11.53 -17.33 -6.68
N GLN A 66 -10.72 -18.39 -6.58
CA GLN A 66 -9.38 -18.33 -5.98
C GLN A 66 -8.45 -17.39 -6.75
N ARG A 67 -8.39 -17.51 -8.09
CA ARG A 67 -7.58 -16.60 -8.92
C ARG A 67 -8.01 -15.15 -8.75
N LYS A 68 -9.32 -14.89 -8.68
CA LYS A 68 -9.87 -13.56 -8.41
C LYS A 68 -9.49 -13.06 -7.02
N ALA A 69 -9.65 -13.87 -5.98
CA ALA A 69 -9.25 -13.51 -4.62
C ALA A 69 -7.74 -13.20 -4.51
N HIS A 70 -6.89 -13.99 -5.17
CA HIS A 70 -5.45 -13.72 -5.24
C HIS A 70 -5.14 -12.43 -6.02
N ALA A 71 -5.80 -12.20 -7.15
CA ALA A 71 -5.64 -10.97 -7.93
C ALA A 71 -6.06 -9.73 -7.12
N ASP A 72 -7.20 -9.82 -6.42
CA ASP A 72 -7.73 -8.75 -5.56
C ASP A 72 -6.78 -8.47 -4.39
N SER A 73 -6.24 -9.51 -3.75
CA SER A 73 -5.25 -9.36 -2.69
C SER A 73 -3.98 -8.65 -3.19
N VAL A 74 -3.47 -9.03 -4.35
CA VAL A 74 -2.27 -8.38 -4.93
C VAL A 74 -2.55 -6.93 -5.31
N LEU A 75 -3.73 -6.65 -5.87
CA LEU A 75 -4.13 -5.29 -6.23
C LEU A 75 -4.24 -4.39 -4.99
N GLN A 76 -4.83 -4.89 -3.89
CA GLN A 76 -4.92 -4.14 -2.64
C GLN A 76 -3.55 -3.82 -2.04
N VAL A 77 -2.60 -4.77 -2.08
CA VAL A 77 -1.23 -4.52 -1.60
C VAL A 77 -0.54 -3.46 -2.46
N ARG A 78 -0.66 -3.54 -3.79
CA ARG A 78 -0.12 -2.52 -4.71
C ARG A 78 -0.75 -1.15 -4.49
N ALA A 79 -2.07 -1.08 -4.31
CA ALA A 79 -2.76 0.17 -4.04
C ALA A 79 -2.26 0.82 -2.74
N LYS A 80 -2.07 0.03 -1.68
CA LYS A 80 -1.49 0.52 -0.41
C LYS A 80 -0.06 1.04 -0.59
N LEU A 81 0.79 0.31 -1.31
CA LEU A 81 2.17 0.74 -1.60
C LEU A 81 2.19 2.05 -2.41
N GLN A 82 1.39 2.14 -3.46
CA GLN A 82 1.28 3.36 -4.27
C GLN A 82 0.78 4.56 -3.46
N MET A 83 -0.20 4.37 -2.58
CA MET A 83 -0.67 5.43 -1.68
C MET A 83 0.43 5.88 -0.70
N GLN A 84 1.23 4.95 -0.18
CA GLN A 84 2.35 5.27 0.71
C GLN A 84 3.47 6.02 -0.04
N GLU A 85 3.84 5.55 -1.23
CA GLU A 85 4.83 6.20 -2.08
C GLU A 85 4.38 7.62 -2.48
N ALA A 86 3.12 7.78 -2.91
CA ALA A 86 2.57 9.07 -3.24
C ALA A 86 2.54 10.02 -2.03
N ALA A 87 2.23 9.53 -0.83
CA ALA A 87 2.28 10.33 0.39
C ALA A 87 3.71 10.75 0.75
N ALA A 88 4.68 9.85 0.61
CA ALA A 88 6.10 10.15 0.85
C ALA A 88 6.66 11.16 -0.17
N GLN A 89 6.28 11.02 -1.45
CA GLN A 89 6.64 11.97 -2.50
C GLN A 89 6.05 13.36 -2.21
N ARG A 90 4.76 13.44 -1.87
CA ARG A 90 4.12 14.71 -1.51
C ARG A 90 4.85 15.42 -0.37
N LYS A 91 5.20 14.70 0.70
CA LYS A 91 5.99 15.26 1.82
C LYS A 91 7.36 15.74 1.36
N THR A 92 8.04 14.97 0.51
CA THR A 92 9.36 15.33 -0.01
C THR A 92 9.29 16.57 -0.91
N ASP A 93 8.27 16.67 -1.75
CA ASP A 93 8.06 17.80 -2.66
C ASP A 93 7.70 19.07 -1.89
N GLU A 94 6.85 18.94 -0.86
CA GLU A 94 6.55 20.02 0.08
C GLU A 94 7.82 20.50 0.76
N GLN A 95 8.63 19.60 1.33
CA GLN A 95 9.91 19.96 1.96
C GLN A 95 10.86 20.67 0.99
N LYS A 96 10.99 20.17 -0.24
CA LYS A 96 11.80 20.82 -1.29
C LYS A 96 11.26 22.20 -1.65
N SER A 97 9.94 22.39 -1.66
CA SER A 97 9.32 23.69 -1.93
C SER A 97 9.64 24.70 -0.83
N VAL A 98 9.58 24.27 0.44
CA VAL A 98 9.91 25.11 1.58
C VAL A 98 11.41 25.42 1.65
N CYS A 99 12.28 24.45 1.37
CA CYS A 99 13.73 24.72 1.28
C CYS A 99 14.04 25.77 0.21
N ARG A 100 13.38 25.70 -0.96
CA ARG A 100 13.53 26.71 -2.03
C ARG A 100 13.00 28.08 -1.60
N PHE A 101 11.86 28.11 -0.91
CA PHE A 101 11.31 29.34 -0.35
C PHE A 101 12.29 29.98 0.64
N LEU A 102 12.80 29.23 1.61
CA LEU A 102 13.76 29.73 2.61
C LEU A 102 15.08 30.17 1.97
N ASP A 103 15.62 29.42 1.01
CA ASP A 103 16.81 29.84 0.26
C ASP A 103 16.56 31.18 -0.45
N SER A 104 15.42 31.34 -1.13
CA SER A 104 15.06 32.60 -1.80
C SER A 104 14.82 33.74 -0.81
N PHE A 105 14.17 33.46 0.31
CA PHE A 105 13.93 34.43 1.39
C PHE A 105 15.26 34.94 1.94
N TYR A 106 16.20 34.07 2.30
CA TYR A 106 17.50 34.49 2.80
C TYR A 106 18.28 35.34 1.78
N ARG A 107 18.31 34.91 0.51
CA ARG A 107 19.04 35.63 -0.54
C ARG A 107 18.48 37.03 -0.84
N LYS A 108 17.16 37.21 -0.72
CA LYS A 108 16.47 38.46 -1.13
C LYS A 108 16.11 39.36 0.05
N ALA A 109 15.82 38.77 1.19
CA ALA A 109 15.23 39.45 2.35
C ALA A 109 16.21 39.58 3.52
N VAL A 110 17.11 38.61 3.71
CA VAL A 110 18.07 38.63 4.84
C VAL A 110 19.39 39.25 4.38
N PHE A 111 19.92 38.80 3.25
CA PHE A 111 21.14 39.32 2.65
C PHE A 111 20.86 40.52 1.74
N THR A 112 20.02 41.45 2.19
CA THR A 112 19.66 42.67 1.47
C THR A 112 20.45 43.84 2.03
N SER A 113 20.76 44.84 1.20
CA SER A 113 21.39 46.09 1.64
C SER A 113 20.37 47.21 1.88
N GLY A 114 19.08 46.87 2.04
CA GLY A 114 17.99 47.84 2.14
C GLY A 114 16.92 47.41 3.15
N ASP A 115 15.85 48.21 3.27
CA ASP A 115 14.79 48.02 4.26
C ASP A 115 14.07 46.64 4.13
N PRO A 116 14.07 45.80 5.18
CA PRO A 116 13.45 44.49 5.14
C PRO A 116 11.93 44.53 5.40
N SER A 117 11.34 45.70 5.68
CA SER A 117 9.91 45.87 6.01
C SER A 117 8.97 45.21 5.02
N TYR A 118 9.30 45.23 3.72
CA TYR A 118 8.50 44.55 2.70
C TYR A 118 8.37 43.03 2.95
N TYR A 119 9.41 42.39 3.48
CA TYR A 119 9.51 40.95 3.67
C TYR A 119 8.85 40.46 4.98
N VAL A 120 8.47 41.38 5.88
CA VAL A 120 7.71 41.07 7.10
C VAL A 120 6.38 40.37 6.80
N ARG A 121 5.83 40.54 5.59
CA ARG A 121 4.63 39.83 5.10
C ARG A 121 4.79 38.31 5.06
N TYR A 122 6.01 37.80 5.00
CA TYR A 122 6.30 36.36 4.99
C TYR A 122 6.36 35.77 6.40
N LEU A 123 6.15 36.58 7.45
CA LEU A 123 6.07 36.13 8.83
C LEU A 123 4.62 35.96 9.25
N THR A 124 4.34 34.95 10.08
CA THR A 124 3.07 34.87 10.80
C THR A 124 2.95 36.06 11.78
N PRO A 125 1.73 36.44 12.18
CA PRO A 125 1.55 37.48 13.20
C PRO A 125 2.32 37.20 14.49
N TYR A 126 2.37 35.94 14.91
CA TYR A 126 3.15 35.50 16.07
C TYR A 126 4.66 35.71 15.88
N CYS A 127 5.23 35.26 14.76
CA CYS A 127 6.65 35.43 14.50
C CYS A 127 7.05 36.91 14.41
N ARG A 128 6.20 37.73 13.78
CA ARG A 128 6.39 39.18 13.70
C ARG A 128 6.42 39.82 15.09
N GLN A 129 5.45 39.48 15.94
CA GLN A 129 5.41 39.99 17.31
C GLN A 129 6.60 39.52 18.14
N MET A 130 7.13 38.33 17.87
CA MET A 130 8.32 37.80 18.54
C MET A 130 9.60 38.55 18.17
N ILE A 131 9.75 38.94 16.89
CA ILE A 131 10.94 39.68 16.42
C ILE A 131 10.87 41.15 16.83
N PHE A 132 9.72 41.78 16.59
CA PHE A 132 9.57 43.23 16.61
C PHE A 132 8.67 43.75 17.76
N GLY A 133 8.19 42.88 18.64
CA GLY A 133 7.28 43.31 19.71
C GLY A 133 5.87 43.69 19.23
N VAL A 134 5.19 44.53 20.01
CA VAL A 134 3.75 44.82 19.84
C VAL A 134 3.48 45.95 18.85
N ASP A 135 4.44 46.85 18.61
CA ASP A 135 4.31 47.99 17.68
C ASP A 135 5.53 48.09 16.72
N PRO A 136 5.64 47.15 15.76
CA PRO A 136 6.86 46.84 15.00
C PRO A 136 7.35 47.91 13.99
N PHE A 137 6.69 49.08 13.96
CA PHE A 137 6.99 50.16 13.02
C PHE A 137 6.84 51.55 13.68
N GLY A 138 7.08 51.65 14.99
CA GLY A 138 7.18 52.94 15.66
C GLY A 138 8.30 53.82 15.06
N GLU A 139 8.23 55.15 15.23
CA GLU A 139 9.16 56.10 14.60
C GLU A 139 10.65 55.92 15.00
N ASP A 140 10.94 55.11 16.02
CA ASP A 140 12.30 54.87 16.56
C ASP A 140 12.79 53.41 16.44
N GLU A 141 12.04 52.50 15.81
CA GLU A 141 12.43 51.09 15.75
C GLU A 141 13.42 50.78 14.62
N ASP A 142 14.54 50.16 14.99
CA ASP A 142 15.56 49.69 14.05
C ASP A 142 15.19 48.31 13.50
N VAL A 143 14.23 48.33 12.57
CA VAL A 143 13.70 47.15 11.88
C VAL A 143 14.83 46.31 11.27
N TRP A 144 15.90 46.94 10.79
CA TRP A 144 17.04 46.22 10.21
C TRP A 144 17.80 45.43 11.27
N ASN A 145 18.14 46.05 12.40
CA ASN A 145 18.89 45.38 13.46
C ASN A 145 18.13 44.19 14.06
N GLU A 146 16.82 44.33 14.29
CA GLU A 146 16.00 43.23 14.81
C GLU A 146 15.86 42.10 13.78
N TRP A 147 15.69 42.46 12.50
CA TRP A 147 15.67 41.50 11.40
C TRP A 147 16.99 40.73 11.27
N TRP A 148 18.12 41.43 11.33
CA TRP A 148 19.44 40.82 11.25
C TRP A 148 19.75 39.96 12.48
N ALA A 149 19.36 40.41 13.68
CA ALA A 149 19.50 39.63 14.90
C ALA A 149 18.70 38.31 14.85
N ALA A 150 17.50 38.34 14.27
CA ALA A 150 16.65 37.17 14.13
C ALA A 150 17.16 36.19 13.06
N PHE A 151 17.48 36.69 11.87
CA PHE A 151 17.75 35.82 10.72
C PHE A 151 19.22 35.66 10.37
N GLY A 152 20.04 36.69 10.60
CA GLY A 152 21.44 36.75 10.22
C GLY A 152 22.39 36.23 11.30
N ASP A 153 23.64 36.63 11.17
CA ASP A 153 24.70 36.41 12.14
C ASP A 153 25.12 37.76 12.75
N PRO A 154 24.69 38.09 13.98
CA PRO A 154 25.02 39.36 14.63
C PRO A 154 26.49 39.44 15.06
N SER A 155 27.25 38.34 14.94
CA SER A 155 28.66 38.26 15.34
C SER A 155 29.64 38.37 14.17
N SER A 156 29.15 38.37 12.93
CA SER A 156 29.98 38.38 11.73
C SER A 156 29.86 39.70 10.96
N GLY A 157 30.65 39.85 9.90
CA GLY A 157 30.59 41.02 9.02
C GLY A 157 29.42 40.93 8.05
N ASP A 158 29.29 41.96 7.21
CA ASP A 158 28.26 42.02 6.17
C ASP A 158 28.77 41.49 4.80
N ASP A 159 29.62 40.44 4.74
CA ASP A 159 29.94 39.76 3.47
C ASP A 159 28.80 38.84 3.04
N PHE A 160 27.73 39.47 2.58
CA PHE A 160 26.54 38.81 2.05
C PHE A 160 26.85 37.93 0.84
N ASP A 161 27.92 38.19 0.09
CA ASP A 161 28.30 37.39 -1.07
C ASP A 161 28.90 36.04 -0.64
N GLU A 162 29.75 36.02 0.39
CA GLU A 162 30.22 34.78 0.98
C GLU A 162 29.06 33.98 1.60
N MET A 163 28.20 34.63 2.37
CA MET A 163 27.03 33.97 2.97
C MET A 163 26.09 33.37 1.92
N ARG A 164 25.83 34.08 0.81
CA ARG A 164 25.00 33.57 -0.30
C ARG A 164 25.60 32.33 -0.96
N ARG A 165 26.92 32.25 -1.09
CA ARG A 165 27.59 31.06 -1.67
C ARG A 165 27.53 29.87 -0.73
N ASN A 166 27.59 30.12 0.58
CA ASN A 166 27.66 29.08 1.61
C ASN A 166 26.30 28.70 2.22
N LEU A 167 25.23 29.43 1.89
CA LEU A 167 23.87 29.21 2.39
C LEU A 167 23.41 27.78 2.11
N GLN A 168 22.98 27.09 3.17
CA GLN A 168 22.35 25.77 3.05
C GLN A 168 21.11 25.69 3.91
N VAL A 169 20.02 25.19 3.34
CA VAL A 169 18.76 24.93 4.04
C VAL A 169 18.50 23.43 4.07
N THR A 170 18.30 22.88 5.27
CA THR A 170 18.09 21.44 5.47
C THR A 170 16.84 21.19 6.32
N PRO A 171 15.95 20.25 5.94
CA PRO A 171 14.80 19.90 6.75
C PRO A 171 15.25 19.15 8.03
N LEU A 172 14.62 19.47 9.16
CA LEU A 172 14.84 18.77 10.44
C LEU A 172 13.66 17.86 10.83
N GLY A 173 12.44 18.19 10.42
CA GLY A 173 11.20 17.52 10.84
C GLY A 173 10.23 18.48 11.52
N ASP A 174 8.96 18.11 11.65
CA ASP A 174 7.92 18.94 12.29
C ASP A 174 7.86 20.39 11.78
N ASN A 175 8.06 20.56 10.47
CA ASN A 175 8.14 21.84 9.76
C ASN A 175 9.29 22.77 10.20
N TRP A 176 10.29 22.24 10.91
CA TRP A 176 11.54 22.91 11.21
C TRP A 176 12.58 22.69 10.13
N TYR A 177 13.33 23.74 9.85
CA TYR A 177 14.41 23.79 8.88
C TYR A 177 15.63 24.42 9.52
N LYS A 178 16.81 23.87 9.26
CA LYS A 178 18.09 24.41 9.68
C LYS A 178 18.72 25.18 8.54
N VAL A 179 19.01 26.44 8.77
CA VAL A 179 19.72 27.34 7.88
C VAL A 179 21.15 27.49 8.37
N ARG A 180 22.12 27.14 7.52
CA ARG A 180 23.54 27.32 7.77
C ARG A 180 23.99 28.63 7.15
N LEU A 181 24.52 29.52 7.97
CA LEU A 181 25.17 30.77 7.59
C LEU A 181 26.67 30.59 7.84
N SER A 182 27.51 30.91 6.87
CA SER A 182 28.96 30.74 7.04
C SER A 182 29.72 31.80 6.26
N GLU A 183 30.59 32.48 6.98
CA GLU A 183 31.43 33.58 6.53
C GLU A 183 32.76 33.48 7.27
N HIS A 184 33.88 33.74 6.59
CA HIS A 184 35.22 33.83 7.19
C HIS A 184 35.61 32.62 8.07
N GLY A 185 35.12 31.42 7.72
CA GLY A 185 35.36 30.18 8.48
C GLY A 185 34.49 29.99 9.73
N VAL A 186 33.67 30.98 10.10
CA VAL A 186 32.66 30.86 11.16
C VAL A 186 31.38 30.28 10.56
N THR A 187 30.63 29.51 11.36
CA THR A 187 29.33 28.97 10.95
C THR A 187 28.32 29.17 12.06
N VAL A 188 27.21 29.81 11.73
CA VAL A 188 26.03 29.96 12.60
C VAL A 188 24.87 29.18 11.99
N PHE A 189 24.03 28.63 12.87
CA PHE A 189 22.82 27.91 12.48
C PHE A 189 21.60 28.61 13.03
N ARG A 190 20.61 28.85 12.17
CA ARG A 190 19.25 29.25 12.55
C ARG A 190 18.29 28.11 12.32
N LYS A 191 17.35 27.92 13.24
CA LYS A 191 16.24 26.99 13.09
C LYS A 191 14.99 27.80 12.78
N ILE A 192 14.40 27.56 11.63
CA ILE A 192 13.23 28.26 11.13
C ILE A 192 12.07 27.29 11.09
N LYS A 193 11.00 27.58 11.80
CA LYS A 193 9.74 26.86 11.70
C LYS A 193 8.88 27.52 10.65
N VAL A 194 8.24 26.70 9.83
CA VAL A 194 7.40 27.16 8.73
C VAL A 194 5.96 26.66 8.90
N LYS A 195 5.02 27.49 8.49
CA LYS A 195 3.60 27.14 8.37
C LYS A 195 3.15 27.34 6.93
N VAL A 196 2.58 26.29 6.34
CA VAL A 196 1.96 26.36 5.01
C VAL A 196 0.46 26.57 5.20
N SER A 197 -0.07 27.70 4.74
CA SER A 197 -1.51 28.03 4.77
C SER A 197 -1.94 28.49 3.39
N ASP A 198 -3.01 27.92 2.86
CA ASP A 198 -3.62 28.36 1.59
C ASP A 198 -2.62 28.45 0.42
N GLY A 199 -1.68 27.50 0.36
CA GLY A 199 -0.63 27.46 -0.66
C GLY A 199 0.52 28.46 -0.44
N HIS A 200 0.48 29.27 0.62
CA HIS A 200 1.52 30.22 0.99
C HIS A 200 2.39 29.67 2.12
N VAL A 201 3.69 29.92 2.02
CA VAL A 201 4.69 29.53 3.01
C VAL A 201 4.98 30.74 3.89
N LEU A 202 4.74 30.63 5.20
CA LEU A 202 5.01 31.66 6.20
C LEU A 202 5.99 31.16 7.26
N ILE A 203 6.86 32.04 7.72
CA ILE A 203 7.78 31.77 8.83
C ILE A 203 7.04 31.97 10.14
N ASP A 204 7.03 30.95 10.98
CA ASP A 204 6.24 30.87 12.21
C ASP A 204 7.07 31.04 13.48
N ASP A 205 8.30 30.53 13.51
CA ASP A 205 9.18 30.59 14.69
C ASP A 205 10.65 30.56 14.24
N ILE A 206 11.54 31.13 15.04
CA ILE A 206 12.98 31.28 14.77
C ILE A 206 13.76 31.01 16.06
N ARG A 207 14.81 30.20 15.98
CA ARG A 207 15.69 29.86 17.11
C ARG A 207 17.16 29.77 16.70
#